data_AF-A0A7C5LC42-F1
#
_entry.id   AF-A0A7C5LC42-F1
#
_cell.length_a   1.000
_cell.length_b   1.000
_cell.length_c   1.000
_cell.angle_alpha   90.00
_cell.angle_beta   90.00
_cell.angle_gamma   90.00
#
_symmetry.space_group_name_H-M   'P 1'
#
loop_
_entity.id
_entity.type
_entity.pdbx_description
1 polymer ?
#
loop_
_entity_poly.entity_id
_entity_poly.type
_entity_poly.pdbx_seq_one_letter_code
_entity_poly.pdbx_strand_id
1 'polypeptide(L)'
;MAEIREKGYHHWDGQLEEKRWNFWPITRTGIKLAFQRKYFKFVFSGAFLPAMVYAAGVYISERLEDFRFMAQGAERTFQVNPAFFKSYLSLDFLFFMIILLMALGGAGLIADDFRHKAVQLYFARPITKLDYLLGKAGVVVFFVGLLTLVPGLVL
;
A
#
# COMPACT_ATOMS: atom_id res chain seq x y z
N MET A 1 -24.05 -1.50 42.43
CA MET A 1 -22.95 -0.88 41.67
C MET A 1 -21.86 -1.92 41.59
N ALA A 2 -21.62 -2.53 40.41
CA ALA A 2 -20.63 -3.60 40.31
C ALA A 2 -19.22 -2.97 40.19
N GLU A 3 -18.40 -3.17 41.21
CA GLU A 3 -17.00 -2.74 41.20
C GLU A 3 -16.22 -3.56 40.15
N ILE A 4 -15.37 -2.89 39.40
CA ILE A 4 -14.49 -3.47 38.36
C ILE A 4 -13.56 -4.57 38.91
N ARG A 5 -13.45 -4.68 40.24
CA ARG A 5 -12.64 -5.64 40.98
C ARG A 5 -13.14 -7.09 40.90
N GLU A 6 -14.38 -7.34 40.49
CA GLU A 6 -14.95 -8.70 40.33
C GLU A 6 -14.59 -9.39 39.01
N LYS A 7 -13.96 -8.70 38.06
CA LYS A 7 -13.42 -9.35 36.85
C LYS A 7 -12.05 -9.93 37.14
N GLY A 8 -12.04 -11.04 37.87
CA GLY A 8 -10.85 -11.86 38.08
C GLY A 8 -10.17 -12.17 36.74
N TYR A 9 -8.84 -12.24 36.75
CA TYR A 9 -8.07 -12.78 35.64
C TYR A 9 -8.47 -14.25 35.46
N HIS A 10 -9.40 -14.51 34.55
CA HIS A 10 -9.77 -15.88 34.20
C HIS A 10 -8.67 -16.50 33.35
N HIS A 11 -8.35 -17.76 33.63
CA HIS A 11 -7.47 -18.54 32.77
C HIS A 11 -8.12 -18.69 31.40
N TRP A 12 -7.32 -18.68 30.34
CA TRP A 12 -7.84 -18.84 28.99
C TRP A 12 -8.22 -20.30 28.76
N ASP A 13 -9.53 -20.59 28.74
CA ASP A 13 -10.08 -21.95 28.54
C ASP A 13 -10.43 -22.27 27.07
N GLY A 14 -10.05 -21.40 26.12
CA GLY A 14 -10.36 -21.57 24.71
C GLY A 14 -9.41 -22.52 23.97
N GLN A 15 -9.91 -23.24 22.96
CA GLN A 15 -9.07 -24.02 22.05
C GLN A 15 -8.23 -23.08 21.17
N LEU A 16 -6.93 -23.37 21.05
CA LEU A 16 -6.04 -22.67 20.13
C LEU A 16 -6.36 -23.10 18.70
N GLU A 17 -7.16 -22.30 17.99
CA GLU A 17 -7.32 -22.49 16.55
C GLU A 17 -6.08 -21.94 15.82
N GLU A 18 -5.26 -22.85 15.30
CA GLU A 18 -4.22 -22.50 14.34
C GLU A 18 -4.86 -22.17 12.98
N LYS A 19 -5.02 -20.87 12.70
CA LYS A 19 -5.44 -20.44 11.37
C LYS A 19 -4.25 -20.50 10.42
N ARG A 20 -4.47 -21.08 9.24
CA ARG A 20 -3.44 -21.15 8.19
C ARG A 20 -2.94 -19.77 7.71
N TRP A 21 -3.71 -18.70 7.95
CA TRP A 21 -3.45 -17.33 7.46
C TRP A 21 -3.28 -16.35 8.63
N ASN A 22 -2.44 -16.72 9.62
CA ASN A 22 -2.20 -15.91 10.82
C ASN A 22 -1.58 -14.53 10.53
N PHE A 23 -0.92 -14.36 9.37
CA PHE A 23 -0.33 -13.08 8.95
C PHE A 23 -1.37 -12.07 8.43
N TRP A 24 -2.50 -12.51 7.88
CA TRP A 24 -3.47 -11.63 7.22
C TRP A 24 -4.11 -10.59 8.14
N PRO A 25 -4.51 -10.91 9.39
CA PRO A 25 -5.01 -9.92 10.34
C PRO A 25 -4.01 -8.79 10.63
N ILE A 26 -2.70 -9.11 10.66
CA ILE A 26 -1.64 -8.12 10.88
C ILE A 26 -1.58 -7.17 9.68
N THR A 27 -1.56 -7.72 8.45
CA THR A 27 -1.58 -6.94 7.21
C THR A 27 -2.79 -6.01 7.15
N ARG A 28 -4.00 -6.56 7.36
CA ARG A 28 -5.25 -5.79 7.32
C ARG A 28 -5.26 -4.65 8.33
N THR A 29 -4.77 -4.91 9.54
CA THR A 29 -4.70 -3.89 10.60
C THR A 29 -3.68 -2.81 10.25
N GLY A 30 -2.52 -3.18 9.72
CA GLY A 30 -1.50 -2.24 9.26
C GLY A 30 -1.99 -1.33 8.12
N ILE A 31 -2.69 -1.88 7.13
CA ILE A 31 -3.32 -1.12 6.05
C ILE A 31 -4.33 -0.13 6.62
N LYS A 32 -5.22 -0.59 7.50
CA LYS A 32 -6.24 0.26 8.13
C LYS A 32 -5.61 1.41 8.92
N LEU A 33 -4.56 1.13 9.70
CA LEU A 33 -3.83 2.14 10.48
C LEU A 33 -3.15 3.18 9.58
N ALA A 34 -2.53 2.76 8.47
CA ALA A 34 -1.96 3.68 7.49
C ALA A 34 -3.04 4.61 6.90
N PHE A 35 -4.19 4.05 6.50
CA PHE A 35 -5.34 4.83 6.01
C PHE A 35 -6.04 5.66 7.08
N GLN A 36 -5.78 5.49 8.38
CA GLN A 36 -6.32 6.40 9.39
C GLN A 36 -5.56 7.74 9.41
N ARG A 37 -4.30 7.78 8.95
CA ARG A 37 -3.49 9.00 8.91
C ARG A 37 -3.90 9.88 7.73
N LYS A 38 -4.38 11.10 8.01
CA LYS A 38 -4.85 12.06 6.98
C LYS A 38 -3.79 12.38 5.92
N TYR A 39 -2.54 12.58 6.35
CA TYR A 39 -1.42 12.90 5.46
C TYR A 39 -1.08 11.73 4.54
N PHE A 40 -1.06 10.51 5.07
CA PHE A 40 -0.80 9.31 4.28
C PHE A 40 -1.84 9.16 3.17
N LYS A 41 -3.13 9.35 3.49
CA LYS A 41 -4.21 9.31 2.49
C LYS A 41 -4.02 10.33 1.38
N PHE A 42 -3.70 11.57 1.74
CA PHE A 42 -3.51 12.64 0.75
C PHE A 42 -2.33 12.37 -0.18
N VAL A 43 -1.18 11.98 0.37
CA VAL A 43 0.02 11.63 -0.43
C VAL A 43 -0.25 10.40 -1.29
N PHE A 44 -0.94 9.39 -0.74
CA PHE A 44 -1.29 8.17 -1.47
C PHE A 44 -2.20 8.48 -2.68
N SER A 45 -3.22 9.31 -2.51
CA SER A 45 -4.06 9.77 -3.62
C SER A 45 -3.26 10.58 -4.66
N GLY A 46 -2.37 11.47 -4.21
CA GLY A 46 -1.50 12.25 -5.10
C GLY A 46 -0.54 11.40 -5.93
N ALA A 47 -0.13 10.24 -5.42
CA ALA A 47 0.75 9.32 -6.12
C ALA A 47 0.13 8.70 -7.40
N PHE A 48 -1.20 8.73 -7.55
CA PHE A 48 -1.89 8.30 -8.78
C PHE A 48 -1.93 9.38 -9.87
N LEU A 49 -1.51 10.61 -9.60
CA LEU A 49 -1.56 11.70 -10.58
C LEU A 49 -0.80 11.39 -11.88
N PRO A 50 0.43 10.82 -11.86
CA PRO A 50 1.09 10.42 -13.09
C PRO A 50 0.32 9.37 -13.88
N ALA A 51 -0.34 8.42 -13.21
CA ALA A 51 -1.17 7.41 -13.89
C ALA A 51 -2.32 8.08 -14.66
N MET A 52 -2.96 9.08 -14.07
CA MET A 52 -4.02 9.84 -14.74
C MET A 52 -3.51 10.61 -15.97
N VAL A 53 -2.31 11.20 -15.88
CA VAL A 53 -1.68 11.89 -17.02
C VAL A 53 -1.36 10.91 -18.15
N TYR A 54 -0.81 9.75 -17.83
CA TYR A 54 -0.54 8.70 -18.82
C TYR A 54 -1.83 8.15 -19.44
N ALA A 55 -2.89 7.96 -18.67
CA ALA A 55 -4.19 7.52 -19.17
C ALA A 55 -4.80 8.54 -20.14
N ALA A 56 -4.69 9.83 -19.83
CA ALA A 56 -5.07 10.90 -20.75
C ALA A 56 -4.21 10.88 -22.03
N GLY A 57 -2.91 10.60 -21.90
CA GLY A 57 -2.01 10.40 -23.05
C GLY A 57 -2.46 9.27 -23.98
N VAL A 58 -2.86 8.12 -23.42
CA VAL A 58 -3.44 7.00 -24.19
C VAL A 58 -4.70 7.45 -24.92
N TYR A 59 -5.62 8.13 -24.22
CA TYR A 59 -6.86 8.60 -24.83
C TYR A 59 -6.65 9.58 -25.98
N ILE A 60 -5.73 10.54 -25.82
CA ILE A 60 -5.37 11.50 -26.87
C ILE A 60 -4.74 10.79 -28.06
N SER A 61 -3.91 9.76 -27.82
CA SER A 61 -3.28 8.98 -28.90
C SER A 61 -4.29 8.22 -29.77
N GLU A 62 -5.42 7.79 -29.19
CA GLU A 62 -6.49 7.12 -29.93
C GLU A 62 -7.28 8.12 -30.81
N ARG A 63 -7.40 9.37 -30.35
CA ARG A 63 -8.18 10.45 -31.01
C ARG A 63 -7.33 11.49 -31.73
N LEU A 64 -6.16 11.12 -32.23
CA LEU A 64 -5.20 12.03 -32.86
C LEU A 64 -5.77 12.88 -34.01
N GLU A 65 -6.81 12.40 -34.70
CA GLU A 65 -7.47 13.13 -35.78
C GLU A 65 -8.15 14.44 -35.30
N ASP A 66 -8.70 14.45 -34.09
CA ASP A 66 -9.36 15.60 -33.48
C ASP A 66 -8.36 16.57 -32.83
N PHE A 67 -7.20 16.06 -32.40
CA PHE A 67 -6.20 16.82 -31.63
C PHE A 67 -4.93 17.14 -32.42
N ARG A 68 -4.98 17.13 -33.76
CA ARG A 68 -3.84 17.47 -34.63
C ARG A 68 -3.15 18.79 -34.25
N PHE A 69 -3.90 19.75 -33.72
CA PHE A 69 -3.37 21.05 -33.25
C PHE A 69 -2.52 20.96 -31.97
N MET A 70 -2.77 19.98 -31.08
CA MET A 70 -1.95 19.72 -29.88
C MET A 70 -0.83 18.70 -30.15
N ALA A 71 -1.00 17.84 -31.18
CA ALA A 71 -0.07 16.78 -31.54
C ALA A 71 1.12 17.25 -32.40
N GLN A 72 1.12 18.50 -32.90
CA GLN A 72 2.24 19.08 -33.64
C GLN A 72 3.49 19.14 -32.76
N GLY A 73 4.41 18.18 -32.95
CA GLY A 73 5.65 18.02 -32.19
C GLY A 73 5.68 16.81 -31.24
N ALA A 74 4.57 16.11 -31.05
CA ALA A 74 4.45 14.99 -30.12
C ALA A 74 4.12 13.63 -30.77
N GLU A 75 4.18 13.55 -32.10
CA GLU A 75 3.88 12.34 -32.88
C GLU A 75 4.76 11.12 -32.53
N ARG A 76 5.92 11.33 -31.90
CA ARG A 76 6.78 10.24 -31.42
C ARG A 76 6.56 9.85 -29.95
N THR A 77 5.98 10.73 -29.14
CA THR A 77 5.87 10.55 -27.68
C THR A 77 4.56 9.89 -27.28
N PHE A 78 3.51 10.06 -28.09
CA PHE A 78 2.17 9.51 -27.82
C PHE A 78 1.87 8.20 -28.54
N GLN A 79 2.87 7.50 -29.07
CA GLN A 79 2.63 6.15 -29.58
C GLN A 79 2.56 5.18 -28.40
N VAL A 80 1.39 4.58 -28.19
CA VAL A 80 1.18 3.54 -27.16
C VAL A 80 1.95 2.30 -27.58
N ASN A 81 3.16 2.17 -27.07
CA ASN A 81 4.07 1.06 -27.32
C ASN A 81 4.64 0.55 -25.98
N PRO A 82 5.35 -0.59 -25.95
CA PRO A 82 5.96 -1.08 -24.71
C PRO A 82 6.91 -0.08 -24.03
N ALA A 83 7.52 0.84 -24.79
CA ALA A 83 8.39 1.88 -24.24
C ALA A 83 7.60 2.96 -23.48
N PHE A 84 6.36 3.26 -23.87
CA PHE A 84 5.44 4.14 -23.16
C PHE A 84 5.17 3.63 -21.74
N PHE A 85 4.77 2.36 -21.61
CA PHE A 85 4.56 1.72 -20.30
C PHE A 85 5.84 1.62 -19.48
N LYS A 86 6.96 1.31 -20.11
CA LYS A 86 8.27 1.32 -19.43
C LYS A 86 8.59 2.70 -18.87
N SER A 87 8.34 3.77 -19.63
CA SER A 87 8.59 5.15 -19.20
C SER A 87 7.75 5.54 -17.97
N TYR A 88 6.50 5.05 -17.90
CA TYR A 88 5.64 5.23 -16.73
C TYR A 88 6.18 4.50 -15.50
N LEU A 89 6.54 3.21 -15.65
CA LEU A 89 7.04 2.41 -14.54
C LEU A 89 8.44 2.86 -14.07
N SER A 90 9.22 3.50 -14.94
CA SER A 90 10.54 4.05 -14.63
C SER A 90 10.52 5.52 -14.26
N LEU A 91 9.35 6.09 -13.94
CA LEU A 91 9.20 7.51 -13.69
C LEU A 91 9.74 7.87 -12.28
N ASP A 92 10.73 8.76 -12.21
CA ASP A 92 11.38 9.14 -10.94
C ASP A 92 10.40 9.64 -9.88
N PHE A 93 9.37 10.40 -10.30
CA PHE A 93 8.32 10.86 -9.40
C PHE A 93 7.52 9.69 -8.81
N LEU A 94 7.27 8.60 -9.55
CA LEU A 94 6.61 7.41 -9.01
C LEU A 94 7.47 6.77 -7.91
N PHE A 95 8.77 6.58 -8.16
CA PHE A 95 9.69 6.07 -7.16
C PHE A 95 9.79 6.97 -5.93
N PHE A 96 9.87 8.29 -6.13
CA PHE A 96 9.88 9.27 -5.06
C PHE A 96 8.59 9.17 -4.20
N MET A 97 7.42 9.05 -4.82
CA MET A 97 6.15 8.86 -4.11
C MET A 97 6.11 7.55 -3.32
N ILE A 98 6.62 6.45 -3.89
CA ILE A 98 6.71 5.16 -3.20
C ILE A 98 7.60 5.29 -1.96
N ILE A 99 8.81 5.84 -2.10
CA ILE A 99 9.74 6.04 -0.98
C ILE A 99 9.12 6.94 0.09
N LEU A 100 8.47 8.03 -0.31
CA LEU A 100 7.80 8.96 0.60
C LEU A 100 6.69 8.27 1.40
N LEU A 101 5.84 7.47 0.74
CA LEU A 101 4.78 6.71 1.41
C LEU A 101 5.35 5.65 2.35
N MET A 102 6.44 5.00 1.97
CA MET A 102 7.16 4.05 2.81
C MET A 102 7.80 4.72 4.02
N ALA A 103 8.30 5.95 3.89
CA ALA A 103 8.80 6.73 5.02
C ALA A 103 7.67 7.14 5.98
N LEU A 104 6.52 7.60 5.45
CA LEU A 104 5.40 8.10 6.26
C LEU A 104 4.59 7.00 6.93
N GLY A 105 4.37 5.88 6.24
CA GLY A 105 3.54 4.78 6.70
C GLY A 105 4.33 3.52 7.08
N GLY A 106 5.36 3.19 6.29
CA GLY A 106 6.15 1.96 6.45
C GLY A 106 7.09 1.96 7.64
N ALA A 107 7.78 3.07 7.91
CA ALA A 107 8.75 3.15 9.01
C ALA A 107 8.13 2.87 10.38
N GLY A 108 6.90 3.34 10.60
CA GLY A 108 6.14 3.11 11.83
C GLY A 108 5.67 1.66 12.01
N LEU A 109 5.56 0.87 10.94
CA LEU A 109 5.00 -0.49 11.02
C LEU A 109 5.78 -1.39 11.98
N ILE A 110 7.10 -1.26 12.02
CA ILE A 110 7.97 -2.06 12.90
C ILE A 110 8.43 -1.23 14.10
N ALA A 111 8.76 0.05 13.90
CA ALA A 111 9.26 0.90 14.96
C ALA A 111 8.25 1.08 16.11
N ASP A 112 6.96 1.25 15.79
CA ASP A 112 5.93 1.43 16.81
C ASP A 112 5.72 0.14 17.63
N ASP A 113 5.90 -1.04 17.02
CA ASP A 113 5.76 -2.32 17.72
C ASP A 113 6.88 -2.53 18.75
N PHE A 114 8.12 -2.14 18.42
CA PHE A 114 9.23 -2.17 19.37
C PHE A 114 9.07 -1.10 20.47
N ARG A 115 8.66 0.11 20.11
CA ARG A 115 8.46 1.22 21.07
C ARG A 115 7.42 0.87 22.14
N HIS A 116 6.34 0.19 21.77
CA HIS A 116 5.26 -0.17 22.68
C HIS A 116 5.35 -1.61 23.20
N LYS A 117 6.48 -2.31 22.98
CA LYS A 117 6.69 -3.72 23.36
C LYS A 117 5.59 -4.68 22.86
N ALA A 118 4.91 -4.32 21.77
CA ALA A 118 3.82 -5.10 21.20
C ALA A 118 4.30 -6.44 20.61
N VAL A 119 5.58 -6.52 20.23
CA VAL A 119 6.24 -7.74 19.75
C VAL A 119 6.06 -8.92 20.73
N GLN A 120 6.11 -8.66 22.04
CA GLN A 120 5.91 -9.70 23.06
C GLN A 120 4.47 -10.24 23.04
N LEU A 121 3.49 -9.35 22.82
CA LEU A 121 2.08 -9.73 22.72
C LEU A 121 1.79 -10.55 21.46
N TYR A 122 2.49 -10.27 20.35
CA TYR A 122 2.37 -11.09 19.13
C TYR A 122 2.91 -12.51 19.38
N PHE A 123 4.07 -12.65 20.00
CA PHE A 123 4.68 -13.97 20.27
C PHE A 123 4.12 -14.71 21.48
N ALA A 124 3.28 -14.07 22.30
CA ALA A 124 2.46 -14.75 23.30
C ALA A 124 1.28 -15.53 22.69
N ARG A 125 0.97 -15.28 21.40
CA ARG A 125 -0.03 -16.00 20.61
C ARG A 125 0.68 -17.02 19.70
N PRO A 126 -0.03 -18.01 19.13
CA PRO A 126 0.53 -18.96 18.16
C PRO A 126 0.82 -18.29 16.79
N ILE A 127 1.68 -17.26 16.80
CA ILE A 127 2.12 -16.50 15.63
C ILE A 127 3.64 -16.67 15.53
N THR A 128 4.13 -17.18 14.41
CA THR A 128 5.56 -17.35 14.20
C THR A 128 6.23 -16.02 13.83
N LYS A 129 7.56 -15.94 13.95
CA LYS A 129 8.34 -14.78 13.47
C LYS A 129 8.14 -14.53 11.98
N LEU A 130 7.97 -15.61 11.21
CA LEU A 130 7.75 -15.55 9.78
C LEU A 130 6.36 -14.99 9.46
N ASP A 131 5.31 -15.40 10.19
CA ASP A 131 3.96 -14.83 10.05
C ASP A 131 3.94 -13.33 10.36
N TYR A 132 4.65 -12.91 11.41
CA TYR A 132 4.81 -11.50 11.75
C TYR A 132 5.48 -10.72 10.62
N LEU A 133 6.61 -11.22 10.11
CA LEU A 133 7.36 -10.56 9.04
C LEU A 133 6.53 -10.49 7.74
N LEU A 134 5.86 -11.58 7.36
CA LEU A 134 4.95 -11.62 6.21
C LEU A 134 3.76 -10.68 6.40
N GLY A 135 3.22 -10.56 7.60
CA GLY A 135 2.15 -9.62 7.91
C GLY A 135 2.57 -8.17 7.69
N LYS A 136 3.76 -7.80 8.18
CA LYS A 136 4.31 -6.45 7.98
C LYS A 136 4.71 -6.18 6.53
N ALA A 137 5.38 -7.15 5.88
CA ALA A 137 5.72 -7.07 4.47
C ALA A 137 4.47 -6.97 3.58
N GLY A 138 3.39 -7.67 3.95
CA GLY A 138 2.11 -7.60 3.24
C GLY A 138 1.53 -6.19 3.17
N VAL A 139 1.75 -5.34 4.19
CA VAL A 139 1.32 -3.94 4.15
C VAL A 139 2.10 -3.17 3.07
N VAL A 140 3.41 -3.38 3.01
CA VAL A 140 4.29 -2.77 2.02
C VAL A 140 3.92 -3.21 0.62
N VAL A 141 3.82 -4.52 0.41
CA VAL A 141 3.44 -5.14 -0.87
C VAL A 141 2.07 -4.64 -1.33
N PHE A 142 1.12 -4.49 -0.42
CA PHE A 142 -0.20 -3.96 -0.74
C PHE A 142 -0.14 -2.53 -1.29
N PHE A 143 0.55 -1.61 -0.59
CA PHE A 143 0.61 -0.21 -1.03
C PHE A 143 1.44 0.00 -2.28
N VAL A 144 2.62 -0.62 -2.34
CA VAL A 144 3.48 -0.54 -3.53
C VAL A 144 2.80 -1.22 -4.72
N GLY A 145 2.21 -2.40 -4.50
CA GLY A 145 1.46 -3.12 -5.51
C GLY A 145 0.26 -2.35 -6.03
N LEU A 146 -0.49 -1.63 -5.18
CA LEU A 146 -1.57 -0.77 -5.66
C LEU A 146 -1.06 0.35 -6.56
N LEU A 147 0.08 0.97 -6.24
CA LEU A 147 0.63 2.07 -7.05
C LEU A 147 1.24 1.61 -8.36
N THR A 148 1.73 0.39 -8.45
CA THR A 148 2.38 -0.14 -9.66
C THR A 148 1.44 -0.98 -10.51
N LEU A 149 0.73 -1.93 -9.88
CA LEU A 149 -0.13 -2.89 -10.59
C LEU A 149 -1.44 -2.26 -11.03
N VAL A 150 -2.07 -1.37 -10.24
CA VAL A 150 -3.36 -0.79 -10.66
C VAL A 150 -3.17 0.07 -11.91
N PRO A 151 -2.26 1.05 -11.93
CA PRO A 151 -2.00 1.80 -13.16
C PRO A 151 -1.46 0.91 -14.28
N GLY A 152 -0.56 -0.03 -13.98
CA GLY A 152 0.00 -0.93 -14.99
C GLY A 152 -1.00 -1.88 -15.63
N LEU A 153 -2.15 -2.15 -15.01
CA LEU A 153 -3.25 -2.94 -15.57
C LEU A 153 -4.35 -2.09 -16.21
N VAL A 154 -4.48 -0.83 -15.82
CA VAL A 154 -5.54 0.08 -16.29
C VAL A 154 -5.10 0.87 -17.53
N LEU A 155 -3.83 1.23 -17.61
CA LEU A 155 -3.21 1.85 -18.79
C LEU A 155 -3.07 0.82 -19.91
#